data_AF-A0A4V6J1M3-F1
#
_entry.id   AF-A0A4V6J1M3-F1
#
_cell.length_a   1.000
_cell.length_b   1.000
_cell.length_c   1.000
_cell.angle_alpha   90.00
_cell.angle_beta   90.00
_cell.angle_gamma   90.00
#
_symmetry.space_group_name_H-M   'P 1'
#
loop_
_entity.id
_entity.type
_entity.pdbx_description
1 polymer ?
#
loop_
_entity_poly.entity_id
_entity_poly.type
_entity_poly.pdbx_seq_one_letter_code
_entity_poly.pdbx_strand_id
1 'polypeptide(L)'
;MTNVLLNATAATTVNLKFADHLADLSIGGGSAATVNLSDNGVNPGVNITVNNGSITLNASSGADKVLLTTDAVVATATGKFNLGTGNDSLKWLGNGVSNGANTVSTNITANGGDGIDTISANLITKNVVMSGNTITRTATISTNTSQFTNFEKLDLAGYIGKATVSSGSTAANHTFDFGILTGNAVSESSTTGITNVVTQAATSTIGSQGFVLSGLAEQVRVINAAGGSSAQLEVTGNATAASNVGITFLANATDHFNVNFTATSNSDVNAGALSLTSSSNVLGGNVALGTVNIGSGGTGNFDNILSLTGTNAQVQNINVTGDHVLNLTVGSGYSNVHNIDASANTGGLDLNANVGGTGDGIITQLLKILPLSGATVPVVNTLLGLLGLNTGYHMNVEGTSANDSFNVLGNTLVTGGSGENLYQLKSSTVNSGVTISDFNSAKDTIFDATSGLTISDNTAGTAIADYGTRTTDVVDALLGTLVGGITGGVVALLGQILGIGGNGSLTNKVGLASVVWSGQSDTASSYLIIDNNDNHNLDASDTVVYLSGQNHQQLVDTLHYA
;
A
#
# COMPACT_ATOMS: atom_id res chain seq x y z
N MET A 1 -31.66 28.28 5.34
CA MET A 1 -32.28 26.96 5.13
C MET A 1 -31.14 25.97 4.99
N THR A 2 -31.11 24.91 5.78
CA THR A 2 -30.01 23.91 5.75
C THR A 2 -30.40 22.66 4.98
N ASN A 3 -31.68 22.25 5.04
CA ASN A 3 -32.15 21.01 4.45
C ASN A 3 -33.38 21.27 3.56
N VAL A 4 -33.39 20.75 2.34
CA VAL A 4 -34.51 20.87 1.40
C VAL A 4 -34.89 19.50 0.82
N LEU A 5 -36.19 19.21 0.80
CA LEU A 5 -36.76 18.10 0.05
C LEU A 5 -37.59 18.67 -1.11
N LEU A 6 -37.18 18.35 -2.34
CA LEU A 6 -37.86 18.76 -3.55
C LEU A 6 -38.54 17.56 -4.22
N ASN A 7 -39.85 17.64 -4.40
CA ASN A 7 -40.63 16.67 -5.17
C ASN A 7 -41.10 17.29 -6.50
N ALA A 8 -40.37 17.03 -7.59
CA ALA A 8 -40.66 17.57 -8.91
C ALA A 8 -41.83 16.83 -9.58
N THR A 9 -43.06 17.32 -9.37
CA THR A 9 -44.28 16.75 -9.96
C THR A 9 -44.68 17.42 -11.27
N ALA A 10 -44.10 18.56 -11.62
CA ALA A 10 -44.30 19.27 -12.88
C ALA A 10 -42.97 19.87 -13.38
N ALA A 11 -42.90 20.18 -14.68
CA ALA A 11 -41.73 20.82 -15.26
C ALA A 11 -41.65 22.29 -14.86
N THR A 12 -40.72 22.60 -13.94
CA THR A 12 -40.56 23.93 -13.36
C THR A 12 -39.09 24.25 -13.09
N THR A 13 -38.84 25.52 -12.77
CA THR A 13 -37.55 25.98 -12.26
C THR A 13 -37.65 26.24 -10.76
N VAL A 14 -36.80 25.59 -9.98
CA VAL A 14 -36.63 25.79 -8.55
C VAL A 14 -35.36 26.61 -8.35
N ASN A 15 -35.50 27.80 -7.76
CA ASN A 15 -34.39 28.70 -7.53
C ASN A 15 -34.03 28.74 -6.04
N LEU A 16 -32.89 28.15 -5.69
CA LEU A 16 -32.30 28.12 -4.35
C LEU A 16 -31.04 28.99 -4.26
N LYS A 17 -30.83 29.93 -5.19
CA LYS A 17 -29.63 30.79 -5.24
C LYS A 17 -29.40 31.65 -3.99
N PHE A 18 -30.44 31.90 -3.19
CA PHE A 18 -30.34 32.66 -1.94
C PHE A 18 -30.24 31.77 -0.69
N ALA A 19 -30.14 30.45 -0.86
CA ALA A 19 -29.98 29.49 0.23
C ALA A 19 -28.49 29.22 0.49
N ASP A 20 -27.74 30.25 0.88
CA ASP A 20 -26.26 30.20 1.04
C ASP A 20 -25.77 29.22 2.12
N HIS A 21 -26.67 28.78 3.00
CA HIS A 21 -26.39 27.80 4.05
C HIS A 21 -27.07 26.45 3.82
N LEU A 22 -27.53 26.18 2.59
CA LEU A 22 -28.05 24.87 2.23
C LEU A 22 -26.91 23.84 2.33
N ALA A 23 -27.13 22.79 3.11
CA ALA A 23 -26.18 21.70 3.32
C ALA A 23 -26.68 20.40 2.66
N ASP A 24 -27.99 20.14 2.72
CA ASP A 24 -28.58 18.90 2.20
C ASP A 24 -29.78 19.18 1.29
N LEU A 25 -29.79 18.52 0.12
CA LEU A 25 -30.87 18.58 -0.86
C LEU A 25 -31.25 17.17 -1.33
N SER A 26 -32.52 16.81 -1.21
CA SER A 26 -33.06 15.59 -1.81
C SER A 26 -34.04 15.95 -2.93
N ILE A 27 -33.83 15.38 -4.13
CA ILE A 27 -34.60 15.67 -5.34
C ILE A 27 -35.29 14.38 -5.82
N GLY A 28 -36.61 14.36 -5.76
CA GLY A 28 -37.46 13.28 -6.26
C GLY A 28 -38.54 13.77 -7.23
N GLY A 29 -39.62 13.00 -7.32
CA GLY A 29 -40.70 13.22 -8.28
C GLY A 29 -40.44 12.59 -9.65
N GLY A 30 -41.40 12.70 -10.56
CA GLY A 30 -41.34 12.05 -11.88
C GLY A 30 -41.18 13.01 -13.07
N SER A 31 -41.24 14.32 -12.83
CA SER A 31 -41.16 15.33 -13.88
C SER A 31 -39.76 15.93 -13.97
N ALA A 32 -39.29 16.22 -15.18
CA ALA A 32 -38.04 16.95 -15.38
C ALA A 32 -38.15 18.36 -14.77
N ALA A 33 -37.14 18.85 -14.07
CA ALA A 33 -37.14 20.18 -13.47
C ALA A 33 -35.72 20.77 -13.46
N THR A 34 -35.61 22.10 -13.41
CA THR A 34 -34.34 22.81 -13.28
C THR A 34 -34.15 23.29 -11.85
N VAL A 35 -33.02 22.96 -11.23
CA VAL A 35 -32.66 23.38 -9.87
C VAL A 35 -31.40 24.25 -9.95
N ASN A 36 -31.46 25.45 -9.38
CA ASN A 36 -30.31 26.36 -9.31
C ASN A 36 -29.91 26.57 -7.85
N LEU A 37 -28.67 26.22 -7.50
CA LEU A 37 -28.09 26.47 -6.18
C LEU A 37 -27.32 27.79 -6.16
N SER A 38 -26.83 28.17 -4.98
CA SER A 38 -26.11 29.43 -4.77
C SER A 38 -24.75 29.42 -5.46
N ASP A 39 -24.51 30.40 -6.33
CA ASP A 39 -23.27 30.59 -7.09
C ASP A 39 -22.50 31.85 -6.66
N ASN A 40 -22.73 32.32 -5.43
CA ASN A 40 -22.16 33.57 -4.92
C ASN A 40 -20.83 33.41 -4.14
N GLY A 41 -20.30 32.19 -4.03
CA GLY A 41 -19.07 31.90 -3.29
C GLY A 41 -19.24 31.71 -1.78
N VAL A 42 -20.45 31.83 -1.23
CA VAL A 42 -20.69 31.71 0.22
C VAL A 42 -20.96 30.27 0.66
N ASN A 43 -21.60 29.47 -0.19
CA ASN A 43 -21.93 28.08 0.14
C ASN A 43 -20.68 27.17 0.05
N PRO A 44 -20.33 26.42 1.11
CA PRO A 44 -19.16 25.54 1.10
C PRO A 44 -19.34 24.25 0.28
N GLY A 45 -20.57 23.92 -0.14
CA GLY A 45 -20.95 22.72 -0.87
C GLY A 45 -22.21 22.07 -0.30
N VAL A 46 -22.98 21.40 -1.15
CA VAL A 46 -24.26 20.75 -0.83
C VAL A 46 -24.18 19.24 -1.07
N ASN A 47 -24.66 18.45 -0.13
CA ASN A 47 -24.93 17.03 -0.35
C ASN A 47 -26.28 16.87 -1.07
N ILE A 48 -26.26 16.30 -2.27
CA ILE A 48 -27.42 16.26 -3.16
C ILE A 48 -27.77 14.81 -3.47
N THR A 49 -28.91 14.33 -2.99
CA THR A 49 -29.44 13.01 -3.33
C THR A 49 -30.48 13.14 -4.44
N VAL A 50 -30.28 12.46 -5.56
CA VAL A 50 -31.15 12.55 -6.74
C VAL A 50 -31.82 11.21 -7.00
N ASN A 51 -33.13 11.17 -6.75
CA ASN A 51 -34.03 10.07 -7.09
C ASN A 51 -34.75 10.29 -8.43
N ASN A 52 -34.64 11.49 -9.01
CA ASN A 52 -35.21 11.82 -10.32
C ASN A 52 -34.07 12.18 -11.28
N GLY A 53 -33.63 11.23 -12.10
CA GLY A 53 -32.49 11.42 -12.99
C GLY A 53 -32.74 12.40 -14.15
N SER A 54 -33.97 12.90 -14.33
CA SER A 54 -34.35 13.79 -15.43
C SER A 54 -34.31 15.28 -15.05
N ILE A 55 -33.54 15.64 -14.01
CA ILE A 55 -33.38 17.02 -13.56
C ILE A 55 -32.20 17.71 -14.25
N THR A 56 -32.30 19.04 -14.41
CA THR A 56 -31.15 19.90 -14.68
C THR A 56 -30.69 20.50 -13.36
N LEU A 57 -29.52 20.11 -12.89
CA LEU A 57 -28.87 20.70 -11.71
C LEU A 57 -27.83 21.70 -12.17
N ASN A 58 -27.97 22.95 -11.72
CA ASN A 58 -26.89 23.91 -11.66
C ASN A 58 -26.50 23.98 -10.18
N ALA A 59 -25.40 23.33 -9.84
CA ALA A 59 -24.95 23.21 -8.47
C ALA A 59 -24.36 24.55 -7.98
N SER A 60 -23.80 24.51 -6.78
CA SER A 60 -23.30 25.70 -6.10
C SER A 60 -21.91 26.10 -6.59
N SER A 61 -21.26 27.02 -5.90
CA SER A 61 -19.83 27.34 -6.10
C SER A 61 -18.92 26.67 -5.06
N GLY A 62 -19.46 25.75 -4.25
CA GLY A 62 -18.73 25.00 -3.22
C GLY A 62 -18.45 23.56 -3.66
N ALA A 63 -17.99 22.69 -2.76
CA ALA A 63 -17.71 21.28 -3.05
C ALA A 63 -18.99 20.42 -2.97
N ASP A 64 -19.75 20.35 -4.06
CA ASP A 64 -21.02 19.65 -4.14
C ASP A 64 -20.86 18.13 -4.29
N LYS A 65 -21.73 17.37 -3.60
CA LYS A 65 -21.71 15.91 -3.60
C LYS A 65 -23.02 15.35 -4.12
N VAL A 66 -23.08 15.06 -5.42
CA VAL A 66 -24.27 14.53 -6.09
C VAL A 66 -24.23 13.00 -6.08
N LEU A 67 -25.27 12.39 -5.50
CA LEU A 67 -25.52 10.95 -5.54
C LEU A 67 -26.80 10.67 -6.35
N LEU A 68 -26.64 10.07 -7.52
CA LEU A 68 -27.73 9.44 -8.26
C LEU A 68 -28.04 8.10 -7.59
N THR A 69 -29.28 7.93 -7.14
CA THR A 69 -29.74 6.68 -6.54
C THR A 69 -30.18 5.69 -7.63
N THR A 70 -30.59 4.49 -7.21
CA THR A 70 -31.22 3.52 -8.12
C THR A 70 -32.54 4.03 -8.71
N ASP A 71 -33.25 4.88 -7.98
CA ASP A 71 -34.54 5.43 -8.40
C ASP A 71 -34.40 6.49 -9.50
N ALA A 72 -33.20 7.03 -9.72
CA ALA A 72 -32.93 8.01 -10.76
C ALA A 72 -33.17 7.48 -12.19
N VAL A 73 -33.28 6.16 -12.38
CA VAL A 73 -33.48 5.48 -13.68
C VAL A 73 -32.54 6.01 -14.77
N VAL A 74 -31.24 6.02 -14.46
CA VAL A 74 -30.15 6.59 -15.30
C VAL A 74 -30.15 6.05 -16.74
N ALA A 75 -30.65 4.83 -16.97
CA ALA A 75 -30.73 4.21 -18.29
C ALA A 75 -31.67 4.94 -19.27
N THR A 76 -32.70 5.65 -18.78
CA THR A 76 -33.70 6.34 -19.63
C THR A 76 -33.86 7.82 -19.29
N ALA A 77 -33.20 8.31 -18.25
CA ALA A 77 -33.27 9.68 -17.79
C ALA A 77 -32.62 10.69 -18.77
N THR A 78 -32.91 11.98 -18.56
CA THR A 78 -32.47 13.09 -19.42
C THR A 78 -31.75 14.20 -18.64
N GLY A 79 -31.11 13.85 -17.54
CA GLY A 79 -30.54 14.82 -16.61
C GLY A 79 -29.34 15.59 -17.15
N LYS A 80 -29.17 16.82 -16.67
CA LYS A 80 -27.99 17.64 -16.95
C LYS A 80 -27.41 18.14 -15.64
N PHE A 81 -26.15 17.83 -15.37
CA PHE A 81 -25.49 18.21 -14.11
C PHE A 81 -24.34 19.16 -14.40
N ASN A 82 -24.49 20.44 -14.05
CA ASN A 82 -23.43 21.44 -14.14
C ASN A 82 -22.98 21.72 -12.70
N LEU A 83 -21.80 21.27 -12.30
CA LEU A 83 -21.38 21.31 -10.89
C LEU A 83 -20.72 22.64 -10.52
N GLY A 84 -20.09 23.32 -11.48
CA GLY A 84 -19.73 24.72 -11.33
C GLY A 84 -18.28 24.89 -10.90
N THR A 85 -18.05 25.54 -9.78
CA THR A 85 -16.69 25.71 -9.23
C THR A 85 -16.60 24.96 -7.92
N GLY A 86 -15.49 24.32 -7.62
CA GLY A 86 -15.33 23.54 -6.41
C GLY A 86 -14.71 22.19 -6.71
N ASN A 87 -14.47 21.37 -5.69
CA ASN A 87 -14.08 19.98 -5.90
C ASN A 87 -15.34 19.13 -5.78
N ASP A 88 -16.02 18.93 -6.89
CA ASP A 88 -17.34 18.33 -6.92
C ASP A 88 -17.29 16.82 -7.12
N SER A 89 -18.40 16.15 -6.82
CA SER A 89 -18.54 14.73 -7.14
C SER A 89 -19.90 14.38 -7.72
N LEU A 90 -19.89 13.57 -8.78
CA LEU A 90 -21.07 12.95 -9.37
C LEU A 90 -20.97 11.42 -9.27
N LYS A 91 -21.74 10.85 -8.34
CA LYS A 91 -21.74 9.42 -8.03
C LYS A 91 -23.03 8.75 -8.46
N TRP A 92 -22.93 7.48 -8.82
CA TRP A 92 -24.08 6.63 -9.10
C TRP A 92 -23.83 5.23 -8.56
N LEU A 93 -24.83 4.66 -7.88
CA LEU A 93 -24.77 3.31 -7.32
C LEU A 93 -24.80 2.19 -8.38
N GLY A 94 -24.86 2.54 -9.66
CA GLY A 94 -25.06 1.60 -10.77
C GLY A 94 -26.53 1.21 -10.92
N ASN A 95 -26.81 0.38 -11.92
CA ASN A 95 -28.18 -0.01 -12.28
C ASN A 95 -28.85 -0.99 -11.31
N GLY A 96 -28.19 -1.35 -10.19
CA GLY A 96 -28.72 -2.29 -9.20
C GLY A 96 -28.88 -3.73 -9.72
N VAL A 97 -28.41 -4.04 -10.94
CA VAL A 97 -28.47 -5.37 -11.52
C VAL A 97 -27.18 -6.11 -11.16
N SER A 98 -27.28 -7.12 -10.29
CA SER A 98 -26.12 -7.94 -9.91
C SER A 98 -25.44 -8.53 -11.14
N ASN A 99 -24.14 -8.27 -11.28
CA ASN A 99 -23.31 -8.71 -12.40
C ASN A 99 -23.79 -8.24 -13.79
N GLY A 100 -24.66 -7.22 -13.86
CA GLY A 100 -25.10 -6.59 -15.10
C GLY A 100 -24.12 -5.53 -15.60
N ALA A 101 -24.08 -5.28 -16.90
CA ALA A 101 -23.40 -4.10 -17.42
C ALA A 101 -24.21 -2.85 -17.06
N ASN A 102 -23.53 -1.74 -16.73
CA ASN A 102 -24.18 -0.46 -16.52
C ASN A 102 -24.72 0.10 -17.84
N THR A 103 -25.91 0.69 -17.78
CA THR A 103 -26.53 1.39 -18.91
C THR A 103 -26.81 2.82 -18.52
N VAL A 104 -26.29 3.76 -19.31
CA VAL A 104 -26.47 5.19 -19.11
C VAL A 104 -27.12 5.77 -20.37
N SER A 105 -28.18 6.55 -20.19
CA SER A 105 -28.86 7.26 -21.28
C SER A 105 -27.89 8.21 -21.98
N THR A 106 -27.97 8.30 -23.32
CA THR A 106 -27.20 9.28 -24.11
C THR A 106 -27.61 10.72 -23.83
N ASN A 107 -28.74 10.92 -23.16
CA ASN A 107 -29.26 12.24 -22.82
C ASN A 107 -28.80 12.73 -21.44
N ILE A 108 -28.11 11.90 -20.65
CA ILE A 108 -27.48 12.35 -19.42
C ILE A 108 -26.17 13.04 -19.76
N THR A 109 -26.01 14.29 -19.36
CA THR A 109 -24.74 15.00 -19.54
C THR A 109 -24.28 15.59 -18.23
N ALA A 110 -22.97 15.65 -18.00
CA ALA A 110 -22.45 16.38 -16.86
C ALA A 110 -21.13 17.08 -17.17
N ASN A 111 -20.95 18.21 -16.49
CA ASN A 111 -19.75 19.00 -16.50
C ASN A 111 -19.39 19.28 -15.04
N GLY A 112 -18.22 18.83 -14.58
CA GLY A 112 -17.72 19.15 -13.24
C GLY A 112 -17.52 20.65 -13.14
N GLY A 113 -16.57 21.17 -13.91
CA GLY A 113 -16.40 22.60 -14.11
C GLY A 113 -14.99 23.01 -13.74
N ASP A 114 -14.84 24.06 -12.94
CA ASP A 114 -13.52 24.50 -12.48
C ASP A 114 -13.20 23.87 -11.12
N GLY A 115 -12.15 23.06 -11.06
CA GLY A 115 -11.70 22.43 -9.81
C GLY A 115 -11.05 21.07 -10.06
N ILE A 116 -11.10 20.20 -9.04
CA ILE A 116 -10.70 18.80 -9.16
C ILE A 116 -11.92 17.94 -8.88
N ASP A 117 -12.58 17.54 -9.96
CA ASP A 117 -13.89 16.91 -9.89
C ASP A 117 -13.80 15.39 -10.00
N THR A 118 -14.72 14.70 -9.33
CA THR A 118 -14.76 13.25 -9.26
C THR A 118 -16.02 12.68 -9.88
N ILE A 119 -15.89 11.71 -10.79
CA ILE A 119 -17.03 10.97 -11.35
C ILE A 119 -16.95 9.50 -10.99
N SER A 120 -18.09 8.88 -10.67
CA SER A 120 -18.15 7.43 -10.45
C SER A 120 -17.91 6.64 -11.72
N ALA A 121 -17.09 5.60 -11.63
CA ALA A 121 -16.86 4.64 -12.71
C ALA A 121 -18.14 3.96 -13.20
N ASN A 122 -19.20 3.90 -12.38
CA ASN A 122 -20.48 3.34 -12.82
C ASN A 122 -21.15 4.14 -13.95
N LEU A 123 -20.85 5.44 -14.07
CA LEU A 123 -21.39 6.29 -15.14
C LEU A 123 -20.67 6.10 -16.47
N ILE A 124 -19.52 5.44 -16.48
CA ILE A 124 -18.72 5.23 -17.68
C ILE A 124 -18.97 3.81 -18.19
N THR A 125 -19.46 3.73 -19.42
CA THR A 125 -19.87 2.48 -20.06
C THR A 125 -18.87 2.07 -21.13
N LYS A 126 -18.77 0.77 -21.37
CA LYS A 126 -17.97 0.20 -22.46
C LYS A 126 -18.83 -0.81 -23.21
N ASN A 127 -18.92 -0.64 -24.52
CA ASN A 127 -19.59 -1.57 -25.41
C ASN A 127 -18.63 -2.03 -26.51
N VAL A 128 -18.54 -3.33 -26.71
CA VAL A 128 -17.62 -3.97 -27.66
C VAL A 128 -18.44 -4.77 -28.65
N VAL A 129 -18.48 -4.28 -29.90
CA VAL A 129 -19.11 -4.98 -31.00
C VAL A 129 -18.05 -5.71 -31.81
N MET A 130 -18.16 -7.03 -31.85
CA MET A 130 -17.34 -7.88 -32.70
C MET A 130 -17.94 -8.00 -34.10
N SER A 131 -17.11 -7.79 -35.11
CA SER A 131 -17.46 -7.96 -36.53
C SER A 131 -16.35 -8.70 -37.29
N GLY A 132 -16.63 -9.11 -38.53
CA GLY A 132 -15.71 -9.87 -39.37
C GLY A 132 -15.94 -11.39 -39.34
N ASN A 133 -14.94 -12.16 -39.75
CA ASN A 133 -14.99 -13.62 -39.85
C ASN A 133 -13.93 -14.28 -38.95
N THR A 134 -13.83 -15.62 -38.93
CA THR A 134 -12.91 -16.36 -38.05
C THR A 134 -11.43 -16.02 -38.24
N ILE A 135 -11.04 -15.45 -39.39
CA ILE A 135 -9.65 -15.13 -39.75
C ILE A 135 -9.31 -13.66 -39.45
N THR A 136 -10.26 -12.75 -39.70
CA THR A 136 -10.10 -11.33 -39.46
C THR A 136 -11.30 -10.81 -38.67
N ARG A 137 -11.10 -10.62 -37.37
CA ARG A 137 -12.08 -10.01 -36.48
C ARG A 137 -11.68 -8.58 -36.12
N THR A 138 -12.67 -7.70 -36.13
CA THR A 138 -12.56 -6.31 -35.68
C THR A 138 -13.41 -6.12 -34.43
N ALA A 139 -12.80 -5.59 -33.36
CA ALA A 139 -13.48 -5.16 -32.17
C ALA A 139 -13.72 -3.64 -32.25
N THR A 140 -14.99 -3.22 -32.31
CA THR A 140 -15.38 -1.81 -32.25
C THR A 140 -15.80 -1.48 -30.83
N ILE A 141 -15.03 -0.63 -30.15
CA ILE A 141 -15.23 -0.21 -28.76
C ILE A 141 -15.86 1.18 -28.76
N SER A 142 -17.06 1.29 -28.20
CA SER A 142 -17.77 2.55 -27.97
C SER A 142 -17.94 2.80 -26.48
N THR A 143 -17.88 4.07 -26.07
CA THR A 143 -18.09 4.52 -24.69
C THR A 143 -18.87 5.84 -24.69
N ASN A 144 -19.46 6.20 -23.55
CA ASN A 144 -20.24 7.42 -23.34
C ASN A 144 -19.41 8.57 -22.75
N THR A 145 -18.09 8.49 -22.75
CA THR A 145 -17.20 9.49 -22.13
C THR A 145 -17.38 10.90 -22.67
N SER A 146 -17.85 11.09 -23.91
CA SER A 146 -18.14 12.42 -24.47
C SER A 146 -19.33 13.13 -23.81
N GLN A 147 -20.11 12.43 -22.98
CA GLN A 147 -21.21 13.02 -22.20
C GLN A 147 -20.73 13.70 -20.91
N PHE A 148 -19.45 13.50 -20.54
CA PHE A 148 -18.87 13.93 -19.28
C PHE A 148 -17.59 14.72 -19.54
N THR A 149 -17.52 15.94 -19.03
CA THR A 149 -16.36 16.84 -19.18
C THR A 149 -15.89 17.38 -17.84
N ASN A 150 -14.60 17.73 -17.73
CA ASN A 150 -13.99 18.32 -16.54
C ASN A 150 -14.23 17.44 -15.29
N PHE A 151 -13.68 16.23 -15.33
CA PHE A 151 -13.69 15.30 -14.19
C PHE A 151 -12.30 14.68 -14.07
N GLU A 152 -11.47 15.25 -13.23
CA GLU A 152 -10.06 14.89 -13.16
C GLU A 152 -9.85 13.52 -12.49
N LYS A 153 -10.80 13.05 -11.68
CA LYS A 153 -10.71 11.81 -10.90
C LYS A 153 -11.85 10.83 -11.17
N LEU A 154 -11.54 9.54 -11.06
CA LEU A 154 -12.48 8.44 -11.25
C LEU A 154 -12.69 7.67 -9.95
N ASP A 155 -13.90 7.68 -9.40
CA ASP A 155 -14.24 6.95 -8.17
C ASP A 155 -14.62 5.50 -8.46
N LEU A 156 -13.90 4.58 -7.81
CA LEU A 156 -14.06 3.13 -7.94
C LEU A 156 -15.04 2.55 -6.91
N ALA A 157 -15.45 3.34 -5.91
CA ALA A 157 -16.39 2.90 -4.89
C ALA A 157 -17.73 2.48 -5.51
N GLY A 158 -18.22 1.32 -5.08
CA GLY A 158 -19.47 0.73 -5.54
C GLY A 158 -19.48 0.33 -7.01
N TYR A 159 -18.32 0.21 -7.68
CA TYR A 159 -18.29 -0.18 -9.08
C TYR A 159 -18.77 -1.62 -9.29
N ILE A 160 -19.89 -1.78 -10.00
CA ILE A 160 -20.50 -3.08 -10.32
C ILE A 160 -20.44 -3.42 -11.82
N GLY A 161 -19.85 -2.54 -12.62
CA GLY A 161 -19.93 -2.58 -14.08
C GLY A 161 -19.07 -3.68 -14.74
N LYS A 162 -19.37 -3.91 -16.02
CA LYS A 162 -18.57 -4.69 -16.97
C LYS A 162 -18.84 -4.22 -18.40
N ALA A 163 -18.00 -4.62 -19.35
CA ALA A 163 -18.26 -4.35 -20.76
C ALA A 163 -19.52 -5.08 -21.28
N THR A 164 -20.31 -4.40 -22.10
CA THR A 164 -21.32 -5.05 -22.95
C THR A 164 -20.62 -5.60 -24.19
N VAL A 165 -20.79 -6.88 -24.49
CA VAL A 165 -20.09 -7.55 -25.61
C VAL A 165 -21.08 -8.23 -26.55
N SER A 166 -20.83 -8.19 -27.86
CA SER A 166 -21.61 -8.93 -28.86
C SER A 166 -21.03 -10.32 -29.16
N SER A 167 -21.90 -11.21 -29.65
CA SER A 167 -21.67 -12.59 -30.16
C SER A 167 -20.26 -13.19 -30.03
N GLY A 168 -20.13 -14.22 -29.18
CA GLY A 168 -18.90 -15.03 -29.05
C GLY A 168 -17.81 -14.39 -28.19
N SER A 169 -18.21 -13.55 -27.24
CA SER A 169 -17.35 -12.83 -26.31
C SER A 169 -17.96 -12.86 -24.91
N THR A 170 -17.12 -12.81 -23.88
CA THR A 170 -17.52 -12.69 -22.47
C THR A 170 -16.73 -11.56 -21.82
N ALA A 171 -17.41 -10.75 -21.01
CA ALA A 171 -16.78 -9.71 -20.20
C ALA A 171 -16.69 -10.15 -18.74
N ALA A 172 -15.61 -9.74 -18.07
CA ALA A 172 -15.41 -10.02 -16.65
C ALA A 172 -16.17 -9.02 -15.79
N ASN A 173 -16.83 -9.49 -14.73
CA ASN A 173 -17.53 -8.61 -13.79
C ASN A 173 -16.54 -7.64 -13.10
N HIS A 174 -17.04 -6.47 -12.70
CA HIS A 174 -16.29 -5.44 -11.95
C HIS A 174 -14.96 -5.05 -12.62
N THR A 175 -14.92 -5.06 -13.96
CA THR A 175 -13.72 -4.74 -14.73
C THR A 175 -13.90 -3.43 -15.48
N PHE A 176 -13.10 -2.43 -15.08
CA PHE A 176 -13.03 -1.13 -15.70
C PHE A 176 -11.78 -1.04 -16.59
N ASP A 177 -11.97 -0.90 -17.89
CA ASP A 177 -10.85 -0.68 -18.83
C ASP A 177 -10.56 0.80 -18.99
N PHE A 178 -9.52 1.27 -18.29
CA PHE A 178 -9.06 2.65 -18.36
C PHE A 178 -8.56 3.04 -19.77
N GLY A 179 -8.26 2.06 -20.62
CA GLY A 179 -7.91 2.25 -22.01
C GLY A 179 -9.00 2.95 -22.84
N ILE A 180 -10.28 2.90 -22.43
CA ILE A 180 -11.36 3.65 -23.10
C ILE A 180 -11.18 5.17 -22.95
N LEU A 181 -10.45 5.61 -21.93
CA LEU A 181 -10.14 7.02 -21.69
C LEU A 181 -8.88 7.44 -22.46
N THR A 182 -7.94 6.52 -22.66
CA THR A 182 -6.57 6.85 -23.11
C THR A 182 -6.19 6.37 -24.51
N GLY A 183 -7.06 5.64 -25.21
CA GLY A 183 -6.71 5.13 -26.55
C GLY A 183 -6.17 3.68 -26.56
N ASN A 184 -6.19 3.00 -25.41
CA ASN A 184 -5.55 1.70 -25.21
C ASN A 184 -6.55 0.61 -24.81
N ALA A 185 -7.83 0.77 -25.18
CA ALA A 185 -8.86 -0.17 -24.78
C ALA A 185 -8.65 -1.53 -25.46
N VAL A 186 -8.94 -2.61 -24.74
CA VAL A 186 -8.90 -3.97 -25.27
C VAL A 186 -10.31 -4.53 -25.37
N SER A 187 -10.50 -5.56 -26.18
CA SER A 187 -11.83 -6.19 -26.28
C SER A 187 -12.30 -6.90 -25.00
N GLU A 188 -11.41 -7.08 -24.02
CA GLU A 188 -11.59 -7.87 -22.76
C GLU A 188 -12.00 -9.34 -22.96
N SER A 189 -12.17 -9.76 -24.20
CA SER A 189 -12.84 -10.99 -24.53
C SER A 189 -11.87 -12.14 -24.72
N SER A 190 -12.15 -13.26 -24.05
CA SER A 190 -11.62 -14.56 -24.45
C SER A 190 -12.28 -14.95 -25.79
N THR A 191 -11.81 -14.37 -26.88
CA THR A 191 -12.26 -14.74 -28.22
C THR A 191 -11.75 -16.14 -28.56
N THR A 192 -12.59 -16.98 -29.16
CA THR A 192 -12.18 -18.28 -29.73
C THR A 192 -11.36 -18.14 -31.03
N GLY A 193 -10.75 -16.97 -31.28
CA GLY A 193 -10.03 -16.59 -32.49
C GLY A 193 -9.13 -15.37 -32.29
N ILE A 194 -8.38 -14.94 -33.31
CA ILE A 194 -7.43 -13.82 -33.23
C ILE A 194 -8.17 -12.51 -33.54
N THR A 195 -8.09 -11.53 -32.62
CA THR A 195 -8.56 -10.15 -32.88
C THR A 195 -7.44 -9.38 -33.55
N ASN A 196 -7.66 -8.94 -34.78
CA ASN A 196 -6.59 -8.34 -35.60
C ASN A 196 -6.65 -6.80 -35.58
N VAL A 197 -7.83 -6.23 -35.31
CA VAL A 197 -8.07 -4.79 -35.35
C VAL A 197 -8.94 -4.38 -34.18
N VAL A 198 -8.50 -3.36 -33.45
CA VAL A 198 -9.29 -2.67 -32.44
C VAL A 198 -9.55 -1.25 -32.94
N THR A 199 -10.82 -0.85 -32.99
CA THR A 199 -11.24 0.52 -33.28
C THR A 199 -11.95 1.04 -32.04
N GLN A 200 -11.60 2.24 -31.57
CA GLN A 200 -12.23 2.83 -30.40
C GLN A 200 -12.65 4.29 -30.63
N ALA A 201 -13.55 4.76 -29.76
CA ALA A 201 -13.93 6.17 -29.68
C ALA A 201 -12.75 7.08 -29.28
N ALA A 202 -12.94 8.40 -29.45
CA ALA A 202 -11.97 9.40 -29.04
C ALA A 202 -11.68 9.36 -27.53
N THR A 203 -10.48 9.78 -27.15
CA THR A 203 -10.00 9.83 -25.77
C THR A 203 -10.73 10.86 -24.93
N SER A 204 -10.64 10.73 -23.62
CA SER A 204 -11.22 11.64 -22.63
C SER A 204 -10.17 12.09 -21.62
N THR A 205 -10.40 13.25 -20.99
CA THR A 205 -9.57 13.74 -19.87
C THR A 205 -10.04 13.21 -18.51
N ILE A 206 -11.12 12.41 -18.49
CA ILE A 206 -11.64 11.80 -17.27
C ILE A 206 -10.55 10.97 -16.59
N GLY A 207 -10.39 11.12 -15.27
CA GLY A 207 -9.40 10.34 -14.50
C GLY A 207 -7.94 10.70 -14.82
N SER A 208 -7.69 11.85 -15.44
CA SER A 208 -6.33 12.35 -15.73
C SER A 208 -5.47 12.55 -14.48
N GLN A 209 -6.10 12.70 -13.30
CA GLN A 209 -5.48 12.74 -11.98
C GLN A 209 -5.71 11.46 -11.15
N GLY A 210 -6.10 10.36 -11.78
CA GLY A 210 -6.13 9.03 -11.18
C GLY A 210 -7.46 8.65 -10.55
N PHE A 211 -7.38 7.76 -9.56
CA PHE A 211 -8.52 7.07 -8.97
C PHE A 211 -8.88 7.63 -7.59
N VAL A 212 -10.15 7.50 -7.23
CA VAL A 212 -10.65 7.75 -5.87
C VAL A 212 -11.25 6.46 -5.33
N LEU A 213 -11.05 6.23 -4.04
CA LEU A 213 -11.76 5.22 -3.27
C LEU A 213 -12.48 5.92 -2.12
N SER A 214 -13.77 6.21 -2.34
CA SER A 214 -14.59 6.93 -1.37
C SER A 214 -15.41 6.02 -0.44
N GLY A 215 -15.40 4.71 -0.69
CA GLY A 215 -16.21 3.70 -0.02
C GLY A 215 -15.92 2.30 -0.57
N LEU A 216 -16.75 1.32 -0.21
CA LEU A 216 -16.54 -0.10 -0.56
C LEU A 216 -16.34 -0.32 -2.07
N ALA A 217 -15.24 -0.99 -2.45
CA ALA A 217 -14.95 -1.45 -3.81
C ALA A 217 -14.64 -2.96 -3.79
N GLU A 218 -15.68 -3.77 -4.02
CA GLU A 218 -15.55 -5.23 -3.94
C GLU A 218 -15.09 -5.84 -5.28
N GLN A 219 -13.87 -6.39 -5.29
CA GLN A 219 -13.30 -7.10 -6.45
C GLN A 219 -13.19 -6.24 -7.72
N VAL A 220 -12.94 -4.95 -7.57
CA VAL A 220 -12.81 -4.02 -8.70
C VAL A 220 -11.46 -4.23 -9.38
N ARG A 221 -11.49 -4.42 -10.70
CA ARG A 221 -10.30 -4.55 -11.55
C ARG A 221 -10.22 -3.39 -12.52
N VAL A 222 -9.16 -2.61 -12.43
CA VAL A 222 -8.78 -1.64 -13.45
C VAL A 222 -7.74 -2.28 -14.36
N ILE A 223 -7.98 -2.25 -15.67
CA ILE A 223 -7.02 -2.71 -16.67
C ILE A 223 -6.62 -1.56 -17.59
N ASN A 224 -5.44 -1.70 -18.22
CA ASN A 224 -4.85 -0.69 -19.09
C ASN A 224 -4.74 0.68 -18.41
N ALA A 225 -4.47 0.67 -17.10
CA ALA A 225 -4.24 1.89 -16.35
C ALA A 225 -3.04 2.64 -16.97
N ALA A 226 -3.21 3.93 -17.17
CA ALA A 226 -2.14 4.79 -17.63
C ALA A 226 -1.21 5.15 -16.46
N GLY A 227 -0.05 5.72 -16.81
CA GLY A 227 0.89 6.24 -15.82
C GLY A 227 0.81 7.75 -15.68
N GLY A 228 1.96 8.38 -15.41
CA GLY A 228 2.06 9.82 -15.21
C GLY A 228 1.14 10.29 -14.07
N SER A 229 0.44 11.41 -14.27
CA SER A 229 -0.45 11.99 -13.26
C SER A 229 -1.65 11.11 -12.87
N SER A 230 -1.96 10.06 -13.65
CA SER A 230 -3.05 9.13 -13.33
C SER A 230 -2.62 7.95 -12.45
N ALA A 231 -1.30 7.78 -12.21
CA ALA A 231 -0.75 6.72 -11.36
C ALA A 231 -0.91 7.03 -9.87
N GLN A 232 -2.16 7.29 -9.44
CA GLN A 232 -2.46 7.58 -8.05
C GLN A 232 -3.87 7.13 -7.65
N LEU A 233 -4.03 6.84 -6.37
CA LEU A 233 -5.27 6.52 -5.69
C LEU A 233 -5.44 7.46 -4.49
N GLU A 234 -6.55 8.19 -4.45
CA GLU A 234 -6.93 8.97 -3.28
C GLU A 234 -8.01 8.27 -2.47
N VAL A 235 -7.77 8.07 -1.18
CA VAL A 235 -8.70 7.46 -0.24
C VAL A 235 -9.42 8.58 0.51
N THR A 236 -10.66 8.84 0.12
CA THR A 236 -11.47 9.96 0.62
C THR A 236 -12.53 9.52 1.64
N GLY A 237 -12.69 8.21 1.84
CA GLY A 237 -13.62 7.63 2.80
C GLY A 237 -13.25 6.18 3.13
N ASN A 238 -13.94 5.60 4.12
CA ASN A 238 -13.67 4.23 4.56
C ASN A 238 -14.21 3.20 3.56
N ALA A 239 -13.30 2.53 2.87
CA ALA A 239 -13.60 1.46 1.92
C ALA A 239 -13.82 0.10 2.59
N THR A 240 -13.53 -0.02 3.88
CA THR A 240 -13.59 -1.25 4.68
C THR A 240 -12.57 -2.32 4.26
N ALA A 241 -12.29 -3.26 5.16
CA ALA A 241 -11.41 -4.40 4.88
C ALA A 241 -11.94 -5.35 3.78
N ALA A 242 -13.22 -5.26 3.41
CA ALA A 242 -13.80 -6.06 2.33
C ALA A 242 -13.46 -5.53 0.93
N SER A 243 -12.90 -4.31 0.83
CA SER A 243 -12.46 -3.76 -0.46
C SER A 243 -11.26 -4.51 -1.01
N ASN A 244 -11.29 -4.77 -2.32
CA ASN A 244 -10.17 -5.32 -3.07
C ASN A 244 -10.14 -4.69 -4.46
N VAL A 245 -9.12 -3.88 -4.71
CA VAL A 245 -8.90 -3.16 -5.96
C VAL A 245 -7.62 -3.68 -6.62
N GLY A 246 -7.73 -4.21 -7.82
CA GLY A 246 -6.57 -4.58 -8.65
C GLY A 246 -6.38 -3.58 -9.79
N ILE A 247 -5.18 -2.99 -9.92
CA ILE A 247 -4.83 -2.07 -11.01
C ILE A 247 -3.74 -2.70 -11.86
N THR A 248 -4.06 -2.95 -13.13
CA THR A 248 -3.10 -3.44 -14.13
C THR A 248 -2.71 -2.32 -15.06
N PHE A 249 -1.44 -1.92 -15.00
CA PHE A 249 -0.87 -0.87 -15.84
C PHE A 249 -0.54 -1.37 -17.24
N LEU A 250 -0.54 -0.45 -18.19
CA LEU A 250 0.14 -0.66 -19.47
C LEU A 250 1.64 -0.94 -19.22
N ALA A 251 2.28 -1.66 -20.15
CA ALA A 251 3.71 -1.89 -20.07
C ALA A 251 4.48 -0.56 -20.10
N ASN A 252 5.42 -0.39 -19.17
CA ASN A 252 6.21 0.84 -19.02
C ASN A 252 5.38 2.11 -18.75
N ALA A 253 4.20 1.98 -18.13
CA ALA A 253 3.32 3.12 -17.91
C ALA A 253 3.89 4.12 -16.90
N THR A 254 4.42 3.63 -15.78
CA THR A 254 4.83 4.46 -14.65
C THR A 254 5.97 3.81 -13.87
N ASP A 255 6.79 4.63 -13.23
CA ASP A 255 7.83 4.24 -12.28
C ASP A 255 7.35 4.33 -10.81
N HIS A 256 6.22 4.99 -10.57
CA HIS A 256 5.65 5.17 -9.23
C HIS A 256 4.13 4.98 -9.20
N PHE A 257 3.61 4.75 -8.00
CA PHE A 257 2.18 4.84 -7.70
C PHE A 257 1.97 5.53 -6.36
N ASN A 258 1.09 6.53 -6.31
CA ASN A 258 0.81 7.28 -5.09
C ASN A 258 -0.52 6.85 -4.46
N VAL A 259 -0.54 6.61 -3.16
CA VAL A 259 -1.76 6.41 -2.36
C VAL A 259 -1.86 7.57 -1.38
N ASN A 260 -2.90 8.39 -1.47
CA ASN A 260 -3.07 9.56 -0.61
C ASN A 260 -4.36 9.44 0.21
N PHE A 261 -4.24 9.41 1.53
CA PHE A 261 -5.37 9.47 2.45
C PHE A 261 -5.71 10.93 2.73
N THR A 262 -6.95 11.32 2.44
CA THR A 262 -7.45 12.70 2.58
C THR A 262 -8.83 12.77 3.24
N ALA A 263 -9.27 11.64 3.81
CA ALA A 263 -10.59 11.52 4.42
C ALA A 263 -10.76 12.42 5.65
N THR A 264 -11.99 12.87 5.87
CA THR A 264 -12.44 13.41 7.16
C THR A 264 -13.22 12.33 7.90
N SER A 265 -12.74 11.91 9.08
CA SER A 265 -13.33 10.78 9.82
C SER A 265 -13.12 10.91 11.33
N ASN A 266 -13.92 10.19 12.10
CA ASN A 266 -13.74 9.97 13.55
C ASN A 266 -13.51 8.49 13.88
N SER A 267 -13.19 7.68 12.86
CA SER A 267 -12.94 6.25 12.91
C SER A 267 -11.94 5.88 11.83
N ASP A 268 -11.27 4.74 12.00
CA ASP A 268 -10.23 4.31 11.07
C ASP A 268 -10.70 4.28 9.62
N VAL A 269 -9.80 4.70 8.73
CA VAL A 269 -10.04 4.79 7.30
C VAL A 269 -9.30 3.65 6.62
N ASN A 270 -10.08 2.65 6.18
CA ASN A 270 -9.53 1.46 5.57
C ASN A 270 -9.64 1.51 4.04
N ALA A 271 -8.52 1.44 3.35
CA ALA A 271 -8.45 1.36 1.88
C ALA A 271 -8.64 -0.06 1.33
N GLY A 272 -8.64 -1.07 2.21
CA GLY A 272 -8.74 -2.49 1.87
C GLY A 272 -7.46 -3.04 1.25
N ALA A 273 -7.63 -4.03 0.37
CA ALA A 273 -6.57 -4.64 -0.40
C ALA A 273 -6.36 -3.90 -1.74
N LEU A 274 -5.11 -3.53 -2.02
CA LEU A 274 -4.68 -2.94 -3.29
C LEU A 274 -3.66 -3.87 -3.95
N SER A 275 -3.92 -4.28 -5.18
CA SER A 275 -2.98 -5.08 -5.99
C SER A 275 -2.53 -4.28 -7.20
N LEU A 276 -1.21 -4.08 -7.34
CA LEU A 276 -0.62 -3.35 -8.47
C LEU A 276 0.07 -4.33 -9.40
N THR A 277 -0.37 -4.43 -10.65
CA THR A 277 0.27 -5.27 -11.68
C THR A 277 0.89 -4.38 -12.74
N SER A 278 2.19 -4.52 -12.92
CA SER A 278 2.97 -3.74 -13.88
C SER A 278 3.90 -4.67 -14.66
N SER A 279 4.32 -4.24 -15.84
CA SER A 279 5.27 -4.97 -16.67
C SER A 279 6.20 -4.01 -17.40
N SER A 280 7.39 -4.49 -17.72
CA SER A 280 8.31 -3.78 -18.61
C SER A 280 8.65 -4.68 -19.79
N ASN A 281 8.60 -4.12 -21.00
CA ASN A 281 9.05 -4.78 -22.23
C ASN A 281 10.35 -4.16 -22.78
N VAL A 282 10.95 -3.22 -22.05
CA VAL A 282 12.19 -2.55 -22.41
C VAL A 282 13.36 -3.34 -21.85
N LEU A 283 14.18 -3.90 -22.75
CA LEU A 283 15.49 -4.45 -22.41
C LEU A 283 16.36 -3.33 -21.81
N GLY A 284 16.60 -3.35 -20.51
CA GLY A 284 17.42 -2.34 -19.81
C GLY A 284 16.67 -1.40 -18.84
N GLY A 285 15.38 -1.65 -18.53
CA GLY A 285 14.81 -1.29 -17.23
C GLY A 285 14.20 0.09 -16.99
N ASN A 286 13.97 0.93 -18.00
CA ASN A 286 13.78 2.36 -17.71
C ASN A 286 12.37 2.88 -17.38
N VAL A 287 11.32 2.08 -17.37
CA VAL A 287 10.07 2.47 -16.67
C VAL A 287 9.40 1.21 -16.13
N ALA A 288 9.72 0.83 -14.90
CA ALA A 288 9.04 -0.21 -14.16
C ALA A 288 8.56 0.41 -12.86
N LEU A 289 7.34 0.08 -12.43
CA LEU A 289 6.79 0.55 -11.16
C LEU A 289 7.71 0.10 -10.02
N GLY A 290 8.60 0.99 -9.61
CA GLY A 290 9.66 0.74 -8.63
C GLY A 290 9.32 1.29 -7.25
N THR A 291 8.39 2.25 -7.18
CA THR A 291 8.09 2.97 -5.95
C THR A 291 6.59 3.05 -5.68
N VAL A 292 6.18 2.81 -4.45
CA VAL A 292 4.85 3.15 -3.94
C VAL A 292 5.02 4.25 -2.89
N ASN A 293 4.37 5.40 -3.09
CA ASN A 293 4.36 6.47 -2.09
C ASN A 293 3.00 6.47 -1.39
N ILE A 294 2.97 6.56 -0.06
CA ILE A 294 1.77 6.54 0.76
C ILE A 294 1.75 7.80 1.62
N GLY A 295 0.83 8.72 1.34
CA GLY A 295 0.55 9.87 2.20
C GLY A 295 -0.55 9.52 3.20
N SER A 296 -0.20 9.22 4.45
CA SER A 296 -1.10 8.96 5.58
C SER A 296 -1.55 10.28 6.21
N GLY A 297 -2.49 10.97 5.55
CA GLY A 297 -3.10 12.21 6.05
C GLY A 297 -4.57 12.03 6.41
N GLY A 298 -5.25 13.17 6.63
CA GLY A 298 -6.67 13.20 6.92
C GLY A 298 -7.08 14.38 7.79
N THR A 299 -8.35 14.43 8.17
CA THR A 299 -8.86 15.38 9.17
C THR A 299 -9.68 14.62 10.20
N GLY A 300 -9.17 14.53 11.42
CA GLY A 300 -9.77 13.75 12.50
C GLY A 300 -8.71 13.15 13.40
N ASN A 301 -9.11 12.20 14.24
CA ASN A 301 -8.19 11.37 15.02
C ASN A 301 -8.54 9.90 14.75
N PHE A 302 -7.79 9.26 13.88
CA PHE A 302 -8.03 7.89 13.40
C PHE A 302 -6.77 7.34 12.74
N ASP A 303 -6.76 6.03 12.50
CA ASP A 303 -5.66 5.37 11.78
C ASP A 303 -6.03 5.14 10.31
N ASN A 304 -5.03 5.17 9.43
CA ASN A 304 -5.16 4.76 8.05
C ASN A 304 -4.73 3.29 7.90
N ILE A 305 -5.47 2.52 7.09
CA ILE A 305 -5.20 1.09 6.90
C ILE A 305 -5.07 0.78 5.41
N LEU A 306 -3.97 0.12 5.02
CA LEU A 306 -3.71 -0.31 3.65
C LEU A 306 -3.07 -1.69 3.62
N SER A 307 -3.57 -2.57 2.74
CA SER A 307 -2.92 -3.85 2.43
C SER A 307 -2.47 -3.90 0.98
N LEU A 308 -1.16 -3.96 0.75
CA LEU A 308 -0.58 -4.23 -0.56
C LEU A 308 -0.59 -5.75 -0.81
N THR A 309 -1.36 -6.19 -1.80
CA THR A 309 -1.62 -7.61 -2.10
C THR A 309 -1.37 -7.96 -3.57
N GLY A 310 -1.56 -9.22 -3.96
CA GLY A 310 -1.26 -9.66 -5.32
C GLY A 310 0.23 -9.93 -5.52
N THR A 311 0.73 -9.77 -6.74
CA THR A 311 2.13 -10.07 -7.09
C THR A 311 2.74 -8.93 -7.90
N ASN A 312 3.78 -8.32 -7.36
CA ASN A 312 4.57 -7.30 -8.03
C ASN A 312 6.04 -7.40 -7.61
N ALA A 313 6.88 -7.93 -8.51
CA ALA A 313 8.32 -8.05 -8.28
C ALA A 313 9.12 -6.81 -8.73
N GLN A 314 8.46 -5.76 -9.22
CA GLN A 314 9.11 -4.54 -9.70
C GLN A 314 9.28 -3.50 -8.60
N VAL A 315 8.31 -3.40 -7.69
CA VAL A 315 8.35 -2.47 -6.55
C VAL A 315 9.51 -2.82 -5.63
N GLN A 316 10.36 -1.83 -5.39
CA GLN A 316 11.53 -1.89 -4.52
C GLN A 316 11.43 -0.94 -3.33
N ASN A 317 10.71 0.17 -3.48
CA ASN A 317 10.61 1.20 -2.45
C ASN A 317 9.15 1.43 -2.06
N ILE A 318 8.91 1.54 -0.76
CA ILE A 318 7.66 2.01 -0.19
C ILE A 318 8.00 3.21 0.71
N ASN A 319 7.48 4.38 0.38
CA ASN A 319 7.69 5.59 1.18
C ASN A 319 6.39 5.96 1.87
N VAL A 320 6.44 6.27 3.16
CA VAL A 320 5.30 6.69 3.97
C VAL A 320 5.55 8.10 4.50
N THR A 321 4.59 8.99 4.27
CA THR A 321 4.59 10.38 4.76
C THR A 321 3.26 10.69 5.41
N GLY A 322 3.16 11.86 6.06
CA GLY A 322 1.91 12.35 6.64
C GLY A 322 1.98 12.48 8.14
N ASP A 323 0.81 12.52 8.77
CA ASP A 323 0.64 12.85 10.19
C ASP A 323 -0.32 11.90 10.93
N HIS A 324 -0.88 10.90 10.25
CA HIS A 324 -1.72 9.86 10.84
C HIS A 324 -0.98 8.53 10.91
N VAL A 325 -1.27 7.72 11.94
CA VAL A 325 -0.77 6.34 12.04
C VAL A 325 -1.15 5.57 10.77
N LEU A 326 -0.20 4.83 10.20
CA LEU A 326 -0.45 3.93 9.08
C LEU A 326 -0.30 2.47 9.51
N ASN A 327 -1.40 1.72 9.41
CA ASN A 327 -1.44 0.27 9.53
C ASN A 327 -1.21 -0.34 8.14
N LEU A 328 0.05 -0.68 7.84
CA LEU A 328 0.49 -1.14 6.52
C LEU A 328 0.75 -2.64 6.51
N THR A 329 0.04 -3.39 5.67
CA THR A 329 0.40 -4.78 5.35
C THR A 329 1.07 -4.85 3.98
N VAL A 330 2.26 -5.44 3.92
CA VAL A 330 2.96 -5.77 2.66
C VAL A 330 2.88 -7.27 2.43
N GLY A 331 2.18 -7.68 1.38
CA GLY A 331 1.98 -9.08 1.02
C GLY A 331 3.22 -9.75 0.43
N SER A 332 3.32 -11.08 0.55
CA SER A 332 4.48 -11.86 0.11
C SER A 332 4.78 -11.80 -1.39
N GLY A 333 3.82 -11.37 -2.21
CA GLY A 333 4.02 -11.18 -3.65
C GLY A 333 4.81 -9.92 -4.02
N TYR A 334 5.16 -9.07 -3.05
CA TYR A 334 6.06 -7.91 -3.20
C TYR A 334 7.52 -8.30 -2.90
N SER A 335 7.97 -9.42 -3.46
CA SER A 335 9.21 -10.10 -3.06
C SER A 335 10.51 -9.35 -3.34
N ASN A 336 10.46 -8.20 -4.00
CA ASN A 336 11.63 -7.38 -4.34
C ASN A 336 11.62 -6.03 -3.63
N VAL A 337 10.84 -5.86 -2.55
CA VAL A 337 10.91 -4.66 -1.69
C VAL A 337 12.25 -4.67 -0.96
N HIS A 338 13.01 -3.59 -1.14
CA HIS A 338 14.32 -3.36 -0.51
C HIS A 338 14.22 -2.30 0.58
N ASN A 339 13.32 -1.33 0.43
CA ASN A 339 13.19 -0.21 1.35
C ASN A 339 11.73 0.08 1.70
N ILE A 340 11.46 0.21 2.99
CA ILE A 340 10.23 0.78 3.54
C ILE A 340 10.65 1.94 4.44
N ASP A 341 10.39 3.17 4.02
CA ASP A 341 10.84 4.38 4.71
C ASP A 341 9.63 5.21 5.16
N ALA A 342 9.43 5.31 6.47
CA ALA A 342 8.42 6.13 7.10
C ALA A 342 9.01 7.32 7.88
N SER A 343 10.29 7.65 7.68
CA SER A 343 10.99 8.72 8.42
C SER A 343 10.31 10.10 8.28
N ALA A 344 9.58 10.31 7.19
CA ALA A 344 8.83 11.53 6.91
C ALA A 344 7.37 11.50 7.39
N ASN A 345 6.92 10.43 8.05
CA ASN A 345 5.63 10.36 8.72
C ASN A 345 5.77 10.73 10.20
N THR A 346 4.86 11.55 10.71
CA THR A 346 4.87 11.95 12.13
C THR A 346 3.83 11.23 12.98
N GLY A 347 2.95 10.44 12.36
CA GLY A 347 1.84 9.77 13.06
C GLY A 347 2.20 8.43 13.69
N GLY A 348 3.18 7.70 13.13
CA GLY A 348 3.52 6.33 13.51
C GLY A 348 3.26 5.31 12.38
N LEU A 349 3.90 4.15 12.47
CA LEU A 349 3.80 3.04 11.52
C LEU A 349 3.55 1.73 12.27
N ASP A 350 2.44 1.04 11.96
CA ASP A 350 2.24 -0.37 12.29
C ASP A 350 2.44 -1.20 11.01
N LEU A 351 3.63 -1.77 10.87
CA LEU A 351 4.05 -2.51 9.69
C LEU A 351 3.86 -4.01 9.90
N ASN A 352 3.13 -4.64 8.99
CA ASN A 352 3.06 -6.08 8.81
C ASN A 352 3.71 -6.50 7.49
N ALA A 353 5.02 -6.73 7.50
CA ALA A 353 5.78 -7.13 6.32
C ALA A 353 5.83 -8.65 6.18
N ASN A 354 5.20 -9.20 5.12
CA ASN A 354 5.28 -10.62 4.76
C ASN A 354 6.39 -10.89 3.73
N VAL A 355 7.34 -9.98 3.66
CA VAL A 355 8.54 -10.02 2.83
C VAL A 355 9.74 -9.64 3.70
N GLY A 356 10.92 -10.11 3.32
CA GLY A 356 12.19 -9.79 3.96
C GLY A 356 13.29 -9.82 2.91
N GLY A 357 14.51 -9.51 3.33
CA GLY A 357 15.68 -9.60 2.44
C GLY A 357 16.01 -11.04 2.02
N THR A 358 16.88 -11.14 1.04
CA THR A 358 17.35 -12.43 0.51
C THR A 358 18.75 -12.82 1.01
N GLY A 359 19.46 -11.92 1.68
CA GLY A 359 20.81 -12.14 2.19
C GLY A 359 21.31 -10.95 3.01
N ASP A 360 22.63 -10.78 3.10
CA ASP A 360 23.26 -9.67 3.85
C ASP A 360 22.76 -9.58 5.31
N GLY A 361 22.50 -10.74 5.92
CA GLY A 361 21.98 -10.89 7.27
C GLY A 361 22.98 -10.54 8.37
N ILE A 362 22.61 -10.89 9.61
CA ILE A 362 23.24 -10.42 10.85
C ILE A 362 24.76 -10.65 10.97
N ILE A 363 25.29 -11.73 10.40
CA ILE A 363 26.74 -11.99 10.39
C ILE A 363 27.43 -11.08 9.39
N THR A 364 26.90 -10.99 8.16
CA THR A 364 27.47 -10.16 7.11
C THR A 364 27.52 -8.69 7.53
N GLN A 365 26.49 -8.21 8.23
CA GLN A 365 26.45 -6.83 8.73
C GLN A 365 27.55 -6.56 9.76
N LEU A 366 27.75 -7.46 10.74
CA LEU A 366 28.88 -7.36 11.67
C LEU A 366 30.21 -7.37 10.93
N LEU A 367 30.44 -8.37 10.07
CA LEU A 367 31.74 -8.53 9.41
C LEU A 367 32.11 -7.35 8.50
N LYS A 368 31.12 -6.65 7.93
CA LYS A 368 31.34 -5.45 7.11
C LYS A 368 31.76 -4.22 7.93
N ILE A 369 31.39 -4.14 9.20
CA ILE A 369 31.72 -2.99 10.07
C ILE A 369 32.94 -3.24 10.96
N LEU A 370 33.37 -4.49 11.15
CA LEU A 370 34.53 -4.81 11.96
C LEU A 370 35.83 -4.19 11.39
N PRO A 371 36.72 -3.64 12.25
CA PRO A 371 38.02 -3.14 11.84
C PRO A 371 39.01 -4.31 11.60
N LEU A 372 38.78 -5.08 10.54
CA LEU A 372 39.56 -6.27 10.20
C LEU A 372 40.93 -5.93 9.62
N SER A 373 41.92 -6.79 9.87
CA SER A 373 43.23 -6.64 9.26
C SER A 373 43.16 -6.84 7.74
N GLY A 374 44.10 -6.23 7.00
CA GLY A 374 44.17 -6.39 5.55
C GLY A 374 44.36 -7.84 5.07
N ALA A 375 44.88 -8.72 5.93
CA ALA A 375 45.01 -10.15 5.65
C ALA A 375 43.68 -10.92 5.88
N THR A 376 42.84 -10.44 6.79
CA THR A 376 41.56 -11.07 7.16
C THR A 376 40.44 -10.75 6.15
N VAL A 377 40.43 -9.54 5.59
CA VAL A 377 39.37 -9.09 4.66
C VAL A 377 39.14 -10.04 3.46
N PRO A 378 40.18 -10.52 2.73
CA PRO A 378 39.98 -11.46 1.63
C PRO A 378 39.41 -12.82 2.07
N VAL A 379 39.80 -13.30 3.27
CA VAL A 379 39.32 -14.55 3.85
C VAL A 379 37.82 -14.44 4.15
N VAL A 380 37.41 -13.35 4.81
CA VAL A 380 36.01 -13.08 5.14
C VAL A 380 35.14 -12.96 3.89
N ASN A 381 35.60 -12.23 2.86
CA ASN A 381 34.83 -12.11 1.61
C ASN A 381 34.64 -13.46 0.92
N THR A 382 35.67 -14.31 0.92
CA THR A 382 35.60 -15.67 0.38
C THR A 382 34.63 -16.53 1.19
N LEU A 383 34.72 -16.46 2.51
CA LEU A 383 33.86 -17.21 3.44
C LEU A 383 32.38 -16.82 3.29
N LEU A 384 32.08 -15.52 3.26
CA LEU A 384 30.73 -15.01 3.05
C LEU A 384 30.14 -15.50 1.72
N GLY A 385 30.96 -15.54 0.66
CA GLY A 385 30.58 -16.10 -0.64
C GLY A 385 30.31 -17.60 -0.60
N LEU A 386 31.17 -18.38 0.07
CA LEU A 386 31.01 -19.83 0.22
C LEU A 386 29.77 -20.21 1.04
N LEU A 387 29.41 -19.40 2.04
CA LEU A 387 28.24 -19.60 2.88
C LEU A 387 26.96 -18.96 2.30
N GLY A 388 27.04 -18.28 1.15
CA GLY A 388 25.91 -17.58 0.53
C GLY A 388 25.38 -16.39 1.35
N LEU A 389 26.17 -15.88 2.30
CA LEU A 389 25.76 -14.82 3.22
C LEU A 389 25.85 -13.41 2.63
N ASN A 390 26.63 -13.25 1.56
CA ASN A 390 26.75 -12.01 0.78
C ASN A 390 26.10 -12.10 -0.61
N THR A 391 25.33 -13.15 -0.87
CA THR A 391 24.58 -13.32 -2.12
C THR A 391 23.13 -12.91 -1.87
N GLY A 392 22.85 -11.61 -1.91
CA GLY A 392 21.52 -11.07 -1.67
C GLY A 392 21.55 -9.64 -1.14
N TYR A 393 20.45 -9.22 -0.53
CA TYR A 393 20.29 -7.93 0.12
C TYR A 393 19.47 -8.09 1.40
N HIS A 394 19.64 -7.20 2.36
CA HIS A 394 18.68 -7.03 3.47
C HIS A 394 17.61 -6.02 3.06
N MET A 395 16.39 -6.20 3.55
CA MET A 395 15.35 -5.17 3.45
C MET A 395 15.57 -4.12 4.55
N ASN A 396 15.54 -2.85 4.20
CA ASN A 396 15.57 -1.73 5.14
C ASN A 396 14.16 -1.31 5.51
N VAL A 397 13.94 -1.10 6.81
CA VAL A 397 12.73 -0.53 7.37
C VAL A 397 13.14 0.63 8.27
N GLU A 398 12.70 1.83 7.94
CA GLU A 398 12.89 3.02 8.75
C GLU A 398 11.54 3.50 9.27
N GLY A 399 11.43 3.59 10.59
CA GLY A 399 10.26 4.03 11.33
C GLY A 399 10.11 5.54 11.38
N THR A 400 9.36 5.99 12.36
CA THR A 400 8.99 7.37 12.59
C THR A 400 9.66 7.90 13.88
N SER A 401 9.27 9.11 14.30
CA SER A 401 9.63 9.62 15.63
C SER A 401 8.58 9.29 16.71
N ALA A 402 7.42 8.75 16.29
CA ALA A 402 6.33 8.30 17.14
C ALA A 402 6.47 6.80 17.43
N ASN A 403 5.54 6.24 18.21
CA ASN A 403 5.56 4.82 18.54
C ASN A 403 5.24 3.98 17.30
N ASP A 404 6.13 3.06 16.98
CA ASP A 404 5.98 2.17 15.83
C ASP A 404 5.90 0.70 16.25
N SER A 405 5.33 -0.11 15.36
CA SER A 405 5.24 -1.57 15.47
C SER A 405 5.77 -2.19 14.18
N PHE A 406 6.77 -3.07 14.30
CA PHE A 406 7.45 -3.70 13.17
C PHE A 406 7.29 -5.21 13.23
N ASN A 407 6.34 -5.75 12.47
CA ASN A 407 6.13 -7.18 12.31
C ASN A 407 6.82 -7.71 11.05
N VAL A 408 8.07 -8.15 11.21
CA VAL A 408 9.03 -8.37 10.10
C VAL A 408 9.60 -9.78 10.05
N LEU A 409 10.05 -10.18 8.87
CA LEU A 409 10.80 -11.43 8.63
C LEU A 409 12.31 -11.18 8.75
N GLY A 410 13.07 -12.28 8.69
CA GLY A 410 14.53 -12.25 8.68
C GLY A 410 15.14 -11.54 7.47
N ASN A 411 16.44 -11.23 7.56
CA ASN A 411 17.17 -10.39 6.60
C ASN A 411 16.56 -8.98 6.48
N THR A 412 16.10 -8.44 7.60
CA THR A 412 15.55 -7.08 7.68
C THR A 412 16.38 -6.27 8.66
N LEU A 413 16.80 -5.08 8.25
CA LEU A 413 17.36 -4.05 9.10
C LEU A 413 16.23 -3.07 9.45
N VAL A 414 15.96 -2.93 10.75
CA VAL A 414 14.94 -2.00 11.26
C VAL A 414 15.63 -0.89 12.04
N THR A 415 15.26 0.35 11.73
CA THR A 415 15.58 1.54 12.51
C THR A 415 14.26 2.11 13.01
N GLY A 416 13.99 2.03 14.30
CA GLY A 416 12.68 2.39 14.85
C GLY A 416 12.49 3.89 15.10
N GLY A 417 13.56 4.65 15.26
CA GLY A 417 13.52 6.07 15.59
C GLY A 417 13.26 6.35 17.08
N SER A 418 12.74 7.55 17.39
CA SER A 418 12.70 8.05 18.77
C SER A 418 11.48 7.62 19.59
N GLY A 419 10.49 6.95 19.00
CA GLY A 419 9.30 6.46 19.71
C GLY A 419 9.55 5.27 20.63
N GLU A 420 8.55 4.84 21.36
CA GLU A 420 8.56 3.54 22.07
C GLU A 420 8.17 2.45 21.06
N ASN A 421 9.16 1.67 20.64
CA ASN A 421 8.99 0.80 19.48
C ASN A 421 8.80 -0.66 19.87
N LEU A 422 7.89 -1.34 19.14
CA LEU A 422 7.66 -2.77 19.25
C LEU A 422 8.23 -3.50 18.04
N TYR A 423 9.27 -4.30 18.25
CA TYR A 423 9.89 -5.13 17.22
C TYR A 423 9.34 -6.57 17.31
N GLN A 424 8.38 -6.91 16.45
CA GLN A 424 7.77 -8.23 16.38
C GLN A 424 8.47 -9.09 15.32
N LEU A 425 9.14 -10.14 15.77
CA LEU A 425 9.94 -11.02 14.93
C LEU A 425 9.08 -12.19 14.47
N LYS A 426 8.64 -12.19 13.21
CA LYS A 426 7.98 -13.37 12.61
C LYS A 426 8.93 -14.55 12.48
N SER A 427 10.19 -14.23 12.19
CA SER A 427 11.28 -15.18 12.03
C SER A 427 12.59 -14.40 12.12
N SER A 428 13.51 -14.84 12.97
CA SER A 428 14.85 -14.27 13.06
C SER A 428 15.84 -15.35 13.46
N THR A 429 16.58 -15.91 12.51
CA THR A 429 17.50 -17.04 12.76
C THR A 429 18.95 -16.63 12.53
N VAL A 430 19.89 -17.53 12.83
CA VAL A 430 21.32 -17.29 12.52
C VAL A 430 21.57 -17.02 11.03
N ASN A 431 20.82 -17.68 10.14
CA ASN A 431 20.99 -17.54 8.69
C ASN A 431 20.24 -16.32 8.12
N SER A 432 19.13 -15.94 8.76
CA SER A 432 18.24 -14.88 8.32
C SER A 432 17.72 -14.13 9.53
N GLY A 433 18.60 -13.40 10.19
CA GLY A 433 18.27 -12.64 11.40
C GLY A 433 17.75 -11.25 11.06
N VAL A 434 17.04 -10.67 12.01
CA VAL A 434 16.66 -9.27 12.04
C VAL A 434 17.76 -8.48 12.73
N THR A 435 18.11 -7.34 12.15
CA THR A 435 18.97 -6.34 12.78
C THR A 435 18.11 -5.18 13.25
N ILE A 436 18.32 -4.72 14.48
CA ILE A 436 17.74 -3.49 15.02
C ILE A 436 18.89 -2.51 15.26
N SER A 437 18.85 -1.37 14.56
CA SER A 437 19.98 -0.46 14.48
C SER A 437 20.09 0.49 15.68
N ASP A 438 18.96 0.84 16.29
CA ASP A 438 18.81 1.91 17.28
C ASP A 438 18.00 1.50 18.51
N PHE A 439 17.93 0.20 18.80
CA PHE A 439 17.22 -0.35 19.95
C PHE A 439 17.52 0.41 21.25
N ASN A 440 16.49 0.76 22.01
CA ASN A 440 16.65 1.39 23.32
C ASN A 440 16.04 0.51 24.41
N SER A 441 16.91 -0.12 25.21
CA SER A 441 16.51 -1.07 26.24
C SER A 441 15.59 -0.51 27.33
N ALA A 442 15.51 0.82 27.49
CA ALA A 442 14.69 1.46 28.51
C ALA A 442 13.25 1.77 28.06
N LYS A 443 12.89 1.48 26.81
CA LYS A 443 11.53 1.76 26.29
C LYS A 443 11.08 0.83 25.17
N ASP A 444 12.00 0.31 24.38
CA ASP A 444 11.67 -0.55 23.25
C ASP A 444 11.41 -1.98 23.72
N THR A 445 10.59 -2.69 22.95
CA THR A 445 10.20 -4.06 23.24
C THR A 445 10.47 -4.95 22.04
N ILE A 446 11.02 -6.15 22.27
CA ILE A 446 11.13 -7.20 21.26
C ILE A 446 10.11 -8.28 21.59
N PHE A 447 9.32 -8.70 20.62
CA PHE A 447 8.43 -9.85 20.71
C PHE A 447 8.89 -10.92 19.71
N ASP A 448 9.25 -12.10 20.19
CA ASP A 448 9.58 -13.23 19.33
C ASP A 448 8.35 -14.12 19.11
N ALA A 449 7.83 -14.14 17.89
CA ALA A 449 6.67 -14.95 17.57
C ALA A 449 6.93 -16.46 17.66
N THR A 450 8.20 -16.89 17.58
CA THR A 450 8.58 -18.31 17.62
C THR A 450 8.42 -18.89 19.02
N SER A 451 8.96 -18.21 20.04
CA SER A 451 8.84 -18.59 21.44
C SER A 451 7.58 -18.05 22.13
N GLY A 452 7.01 -16.96 21.62
CA GLY A 452 5.97 -16.19 22.29
C GLY A 452 6.49 -15.29 23.42
N LEU A 453 7.82 -15.17 23.57
CA LEU A 453 8.44 -14.37 24.62
C LEU A 453 8.46 -12.88 24.25
N THR A 454 8.29 -12.06 25.28
CA THR A 454 8.49 -10.60 25.20
C THR A 454 9.75 -10.22 25.96
N ILE A 455 10.64 -9.44 25.35
CA ILE A 455 11.89 -8.95 25.93
C ILE A 455 11.82 -7.42 26.04
N SER A 456 11.87 -6.90 27.27
CA SER A 456 11.76 -5.46 27.58
C SER A 456 12.43 -5.12 28.92
N ASP A 457 12.28 -3.89 29.40
CA ASP A 457 12.72 -3.43 30.72
C ASP A 457 11.81 -3.88 31.88
N ASN A 458 10.79 -4.70 31.61
CA ASN A 458 9.81 -5.10 32.61
C ASN A 458 10.40 -6.08 33.64
N THR A 459 10.83 -5.55 34.78
CA THR A 459 11.41 -6.29 35.92
C THR A 459 10.50 -7.36 36.56
N ALA A 460 9.23 -7.45 36.18
CA ALA A 460 8.38 -8.59 36.58
C ALA A 460 8.74 -9.89 35.85
N GLY A 461 9.46 -9.81 34.73
CA GLY A 461 9.97 -10.95 33.98
C GLY A 461 11.24 -11.56 34.57
N THR A 462 11.82 -12.53 33.85
CA THR A 462 13.10 -13.16 34.19
C THR A 462 14.24 -12.40 33.54
N ALA A 463 15.27 -12.00 34.30
CA ALA A 463 16.45 -11.33 33.73
C ALA A 463 17.14 -12.21 32.67
N ILE A 464 17.64 -11.59 31.59
CA ILE A 464 18.41 -12.29 30.58
C ILE A 464 19.78 -12.72 31.13
N ALA A 465 20.37 -13.78 30.56
CA ALA A 465 21.73 -14.20 30.90
C ALA A 465 22.80 -13.40 30.15
N ASP A 466 23.93 -13.18 30.80
CA ASP A 466 25.17 -12.74 30.15
C ASP A 466 25.92 -13.95 29.59
N TYR A 467 25.98 -14.09 28.27
CA TYR A 467 26.76 -15.12 27.59
C TYR A 467 28.19 -14.67 27.26
N GLY A 468 28.55 -13.44 27.62
CA GLY A 468 29.88 -12.89 27.56
C GLY A 468 30.15 -11.98 26.37
N THR A 469 31.36 -11.44 26.34
CA THR A 469 31.85 -10.54 25.31
C THR A 469 33.14 -11.03 24.66
N ARG A 470 33.36 -10.66 23.40
CA ARG A 470 34.64 -10.79 22.71
C ARG A 470 35.09 -9.45 22.15
N THR A 471 36.38 -9.17 22.19
CA THR A 471 36.92 -7.95 21.58
C THR A 471 37.09 -8.14 20.07
N THR A 472 37.01 -7.04 19.32
CA THR A 472 37.26 -7.03 17.87
C THR A 472 38.61 -7.65 17.48
N ASP A 473 39.66 -7.45 18.29
CA ASP A 473 40.99 -8.06 18.05
C ASP A 473 40.97 -9.58 18.14
N VAL A 474 40.20 -10.14 19.09
CA VAL A 474 40.04 -11.59 19.24
C VAL A 474 39.25 -12.15 18.05
N VAL A 475 38.23 -11.42 17.58
CA VAL A 475 37.45 -11.80 16.40
C VAL A 475 38.30 -11.73 15.13
N ASP A 476 39.10 -10.68 14.92
CA ASP A 476 40.00 -10.59 13.76
C ASP A 476 41.04 -11.71 13.74
N ALA A 477 41.66 -12.00 14.90
CA ALA A 477 42.61 -13.11 15.03
C ALA A 477 41.95 -14.46 14.73
N LEU A 478 40.72 -14.69 15.22
CA LEU A 478 39.94 -15.89 14.90
C LEU A 478 39.70 -16.00 13.39
N LEU A 479 39.14 -14.95 12.77
CA LEU A 479 38.78 -14.95 11.35
C LEU A 479 40.01 -15.14 10.45
N GLY A 480 41.16 -14.58 10.84
CA GLY A 480 42.44 -14.77 10.15
C GLY A 480 42.96 -16.22 10.15
N THR A 481 42.48 -17.07 11.05
CA THR A 481 42.86 -18.50 11.10
C THR A 481 41.95 -19.41 10.26
N LEU A 482 40.83 -18.89 9.73
CA LEU A 482 39.83 -19.67 8.99
C LEU A 482 40.19 -19.97 7.53
N VAL A 483 41.49 -19.94 7.19
CA VAL A 483 42.03 -20.11 5.82
C VAL A 483 41.73 -21.50 5.21
N GLY A 484 41.11 -22.42 5.94
CA GLY A 484 40.69 -23.75 5.47
C GLY A 484 39.17 -23.99 5.39
N GLY A 485 38.34 -22.96 5.63
CA GLY A 485 36.88 -23.09 5.69
C GLY A 485 36.35 -23.40 7.09
N ILE A 486 35.03 -23.40 7.25
CA ILE A 486 34.34 -23.63 8.54
C ILE A 486 33.62 -24.97 8.52
N THR A 487 33.96 -25.83 9.46
CA THR A 487 33.20 -27.05 9.77
C THR A 487 32.00 -26.69 10.64
N GLY A 488 30.78 -26.86 10.11
CA GLY A 488 29.53 -26.59 10.85
C GLY A 488 28.66 -25.43 10.34
N GLY A 489 29.05 -24.78 9.24
CA GLY A 489 28.21 -23.78 8.56
C GLY A 489 28.07 -22.45 9.30
N VAL A 490 26.98 -21.73 9.01
CA VAL A 490 26.71 -20.36 9.48
C VAL A 490 26.54 -20.29 11.01
N VAL A 491 25.86 -21.27 11.61
CA VAL A 491 25.70 -21.40 13.06
C VAL A 491 27.06 -21.51 13.77
N ALA A 492 27.94 -22.39 13.26
CA ALA A 492 29.28 -22.54 13.82
C ALA A 492 30.11 -21.27 13.68
N LEU A 493 29.99 -20.53 12.57
CA LEU A 493 30.65 -19.24 12.39
C LEU A 493 30.21 -18.24 13.47
N LEU A 494 28.90 -18.06 13.66
CA LEU A 494 28.39 -17.14 14.68
C LEU A 494 28.83 -17.58 16.09
N GLY A 495 28.69 -18.87 16.41
CA GLY A 495 29.12 -19.43 17.68
C GLY A 495 30.61 -19.21 17.96
N GLN A 496 31.47 -19.27 16.94
CA GLN A 496 32.91 -18.96 17.08
C GLN A 496 33.16 -17.46 17.26
N ILE A 497 32.47 -16.59 16.49
CA ILE A 497 32.57 -15.13 16.63
C ILE A 497 32.20 -14.69 18.04
N LEU A 498 31.14 -15.27 18.61
CA LEU A 498 30.60 -14.91 19.91
C LEU A 498 31.24 -15.69 21.07
N GLY A 499 31.89 -16.83 20.78
CA GLY A 499 32.47 -17.70 21.81
C GLY A 499 31.47 -18.60 22.52
N ILE A 500 30.31 -18.86 21.90
CA ILE A 500 29.16 -19.61 22.46
C ILE A 500 28.88 -20.91 21.68
N GLY A 501 29.91 -21.56 21.16
CA GLY A 501 29.77 -22.79 20.34
C GLY A 501 29.99 -24.12 21.09
N GLY A 502 30.11 -24.10 22.41
CA GLY A 502 30.37 -25.29 23.23
C GLY A 502 29.10 -25.85 23.89
N ASN A 503 29.13 -27.12 24.31
CA ASN A 503 28.00 -27.71 25.02
C ASN A 503 27.65 -26.92 26.29
N GLY A 504 26.42 -26.43 26.40
CA GLY A 504 25.95 -25.68 27.56
C GLY A 504 26.38 -24.20 27.59
N SER A 505 26.76 -23.64 26.45
CA SER A 505 27.13 -22.21 26.35
C SER A 505 25.94 -21.27 26.52
N LEU A 506 24.72 -21.72 26.22
CA LEU A 506 23.50 -20.96 26.49
C LEU A 506 23.01 -21.34 27.89
N THR A 507 23.41 -20.57 28.90
CA THR A 507 23.16 -20.89 30.32
C THR A 507 21.69 -20.79 30.72
N ASN A 508 20.91 -19.94 30.05
CA ASN A 508 19.48 -19.71 30.27
C ASN A 508 18.72 -19.68 28.92
N LYS A 509 17.38 -19.63 28.95
CA LYS A 509 16.49 -19.50 27.78
C LYS A 509 16.82 -18.32 26.88
N VAL A 510 17.06 -17.15 27.48
CA VAL A 510 17.37 -15.91 26.78
C VAL A 510 18.66 -15.33 27.35
N GLY A 511 19.55 -14.90 26.48
CA GLY A 511 20.78 -14.23 26.87
C GLY A 511 21.41 -13.41 25.76
N LEU A 512 22.47 -12.70 26.13
CA LEU A 512 23.16 -11.76 25.26
C LEU A 512 24.64 -12.12 25.13
N ALA A 513 25.13 -12.16 23.89
CA ALA A 513 26.55 -12.24 23.58
C ALA A 513 26.95 -11.07 22.68
N SER A 514 28.12 -10.45 22.90
CA SER A 514 28.50 -9.25 22.14
C SER A 514 29.94 -9.24 21.65
N VAL A 515 30.17 -8.53 20.54
CA VAL A 515 31.51 -8.14 20.08
C VAL A 515 31.75 -6.67 20.44
N VAL A 516 32.72 -6.42 21.33
CA VAL A 516 33.06 -5.08 21.87
C VAL A 516 34.19 -4.45 21.06
N TRP A 517 34.02 -3.19 20.69
CA TRP A 517 34.94 -2.46 19.83
C TRP A 517 36.20 -2.04 20.58
N SER A 518 37.37 -2.49 20.12
CA SER A 518 38.66 -2.13 20.70
C SER A 518 38.86 -0.60 20.70
N GLY A 519 39.05 0.00 21.87
CA GLY A 519 39.31 1.44 22.01
C GLY A 519 38.06 2.33 22.11
N GLN A 520 36.85 1.77 22.09
CA GLN A 520 35.59 2.46 22.40
C GLN A 520 34.92 1.70 23.55
N SER A 521 34.91 2.27 24.76
CA SER A 521 34.57 1.52 25.99
C SER A 521 33.13 1.00 26.04
N ASP A 522 32.22 1.60 25.27
CA ASP A 522 30.78 1.44 25.52
C ASP A 522 29.97 1.02 24.29
N THR A 523 30.62 0.72 23.17
CA THR A 523 29.93 0.31 21.93
C THR A 523 30.21 -1.15 21.60
N ALA A 524 29.14 -1.93 21.49
CA ALA A 524 29.17 -3.34 21.17
C ALA A 524 28.14 -3.71 20.09
N SER A 525 28.53 -4.69 19.27
CA SER A 525 27.63 -5.40 18.38
C SER A 525 27.05 -6.59 19.13
N SER A 526 25.80 -6.49 19.56
CA SER A 526 25.20 -7.43 20.52
C SER A 526 24.19 -8.36 19.86
N TYR A 527 24.21 -9.64 20.23
CA TYR A 527 23.31 -10.66 19.73
C TYR A 527 22.45 -11.14 20.89
N LEU A 528 21.16 -10.83 20.81
CA LEU A 528 20.14 -11.41 21.69
C LEU A 528 19.76 -12.77 21.13
N ILE A 529 19.86 -13.80 21.97
CA ILE A 529 19.65 -15.20 21.58
C ILE A 529 18.56 -15.79 22.46
N ILE A 530 17.59 -16.46 21.84
CA ILE A 530 16.54 -17.22 22.49
C ILE A 530 16.73 -18.68 22.09
N ASP A 531 17.12 -19.50 23.06
CA ASP A 531 17.25 -20.96 22.93
C ASP A 531 15.84 -21.56 22.85
N ASN A 532 15.27 -21.66 21.65
CA ASN A 532 13.86 -22.04 21.50
C ASN A 532 13.60 -23.50 21.88
N ASN A 533 14.61 -24.36 21.74
CA ASN A 533 14.48 -25.79 21.95
C ASN A 533 15.02 -26.27 23.32
N ASP A 534 15.50 -25.35 24.16
CA ASP A 534 16.00 -25.58 25.51
C ASP A 534 17.15 -26.61 25.57
N ASN A 535 17.96 -26.68 24.53
CA ASN A 535 19.06 -27.65 24.45
C ASN A 535 20.40 -27.11 24.96
N HIS A 536 20.44 -25.83 25.32
CA HIS A 536 21.59 -25.09 25.84
C HIS A 536 22.75 -24.91 24.85
N ASN A 537 22.50 -25.01 23.54
CA ASN A 537 23.49 -24.83 22.47
C ASN A 537 22.92 -23.96 21.36
N LEU A 538 23.76 -23.13 20.75
CA LEU A 538 23.36 -22.33 19.59
C LEU A 538 23.12 -23.24 18.37
N ASP A 539 21.90 -23.23 17.84
CA ASP A 539 21.54 -23.94 16.61
C ASP A 539 20.52 -23.19 15.72
N ALA A 540 20.02 -23.87 14.69
CA ALA A 540 19.13 -23.28 13.69
C ALA A 540 17.68 -23.08 14.17
N SER A 541 17.32 -23.67 15.31
CA SER A 541 16.01 -23.53 15.95
C SER A 541 15.92 -22.25 16.77
N ASP A 542 17.06 -21.65 17.11
CA ASP A 542 17.14 -20.50 17.99
C ASP A 542 16.80 -19.20 17.27
N THR A 543 16.15 -18.31 18.01
CA THR A 543 15.95 -16.94 17.55
C THR A 543 17.20 -16.14 17.85
N VAL A 544 17.73 -15.44 16.84
CA VAL A 544 18.89 -14.56 16.99
C VAL A 544 18.59 -13.19 16.40
N VAL A 545 18.78 -12.14 17.21
CA VAL A 545 18.56 -10.74 16.83
C VAL A 545 19.86 -9.98 16.98
N TYR A 546 20.21 -9.19 15.97
CA TYR A 546 21.39 -8.33 16.04
C TYR A 546 21.00 -6.92 16.49
N LEU A 547 21.49 -6.50 17.66
CA LEU A 547 21.34 -5.16 18.21
C LEU A 547 22.64 -4.37 17.99
N SER A 548 22.57 -3.36 17.12
CA SER A 548 23.74 -2.58 16.72
C SER A 548 23.95 -1.38 17.65
N GLY A 549 25.21 -1.01 17.90
CA GLY A 549 25.55 0.24 18.57
C GLY A 549 25.20 0.32 20.06
N GLN A 550 25.00 -0.82 20.73
CA GLN A 550 24.52 -0.88 22.11
C GLN A 550 25.64 -1.06 23.13
N ASN A 551 25.37 -0.74 24.39
CA ASN A 551 26.22 -1.12 25.52
C ASN A 551 25.81 -2.51 26.03
N HIS A 552 26.76 -3.46 26.06
CA HIS A 552 26.48 -4.84 26.49
C HIS A 552 25.95 -4.92 27.93
N GLN A 553 26.61 -4.27 28.89
CA GLN A 553 26.23 -4.35 30.29
C GLN A 553 24.87 -3.70 30.54
N GLN A 554 24.59 -2.58 29.88
CA GLN A 554 23.28 -1.93 29.96
C GLN A 554 22.16 -2.86 29.50
N LEU A 555 22.35 -3.60 28.40
CA LEU A 555 21.37 -4.56 27.92
C LEU A 555 21.13 -5.69 28.93
N VAL A 556 22.21 -6.28 29.47
CA VAL A 556 22.14 -7.34 30.49
C VAL A 556 21.41 -6.87 31.76
N ASP A 557 21.71 -5.66 32.23
CA ASP A 557 21.14 -5.12 33.46
C ASP A 557 19.67 -4.71 33.31
N THR A 558 19.25 -4.33 32.10
CA THR A 558 17.91 -3.79 31.86
C THR A 558 16.91 -4.87 31.42
N LEU A 559 17.33 -5.79 30.55
CA LEU A 559 16.40 -6.65 29.83
C LEU A 559 15.92 -7.86 30.64
N HIS A 560 14.62 -8.08 30.57
CA HIS A 560 13.90 -9.20 31.15
C HIS A 560 13.00 -9.84 30.08
N TYR A 561 12.80 -11.15 30.17
CA TYR A 561 11.87 -11.88 29.30
C TYR A 561 10.70 -12.47 30.11
N ALA A 562 9.51 -12.50 29.50
CA ALA A 562 8.29 -13.03 30.09
C ALA A 562 7.44 -13.81 29.09
#